data_AF-A0A350R2Z8-F1
#
_entry.id   AF-A0A350R2Z8-F1
#
_cell.length_a   1.000
_cell.length_b   1.000
_cell.length_c   1.000
_cell.angle_alpha   90.00
_cell.angle_beta   90.00
_cell.angle_gamma   90.00
#
_symmetry.space_group_name_H-M   'P 1'
#
loop_
_entity.id
_entity.type
_entity.pdbx_description
1 polymer ?
#
loop_
_entity_poly.entity_id
_entity_poly.type
_entity_poly.pdbx_seq_one_letter_code
_entity_poly.pdbx_strand_id
1 'polypeptide(L)'
;MKKILSTLLCSTAFLSSFCLFGCSKKEPENPARIVSITQSGKVENVTTYTITYSDGSTYTFEVKDGEDGSVTVDDLYNKYSEIYGDITYDEFLKIYLKSNEDQLVYSTHKTLASSAKVYTEFYETRSSGSIGGLFTGLQQVKTNSLYQGSAVIYQITDTDVYFITNYHVIYSSYANSDNNGYISSNINIYLYGSEGGATQSGTKKS
;
A
#
# COMPACT_ATOMS: atom_id res chain seq x y z
N MET A 1 -43.00 56.41 -33.07
CA MET A 1 -43.96 56.21 -31.96
C MET A 1 -43.90 54.74 -31.53
N LYS A 2 -43.76 54.49 -30.22
CA LYS A 2 -43.53 53.19 -29.57
C LYS A 2 -44.64 52.15 -29.86
N LYS A 3 -44.24 50.89 -30.03
CA LYS A 3 -45.00 49.65 -29.70
C LYS A 3 -43.95 48.63 -29.24
N ILE A 4 -43.73 48.35 -27.95
CA ILE A 4 -44.51 47.56 -26.96
C ILE A 4 -44.72 46.08 -27.38
N LEU A 5 -43.86 45.23 -26.82
CA LEU A 5 -44.11 44.03 -26.00
C LEU A 5 -44.81 42.76 -26.57
N SER A 6 -44.24 41.61 -26.18
CA SER A 6 -44.87 40.33 -25.78
C SER A 6 -44.65 39.13 -26.74
N THR A 7 -43.73 38.20 -26.44
CA THR A 7 -43.87 36.92 -25.69
C THR A 7 -44.34 35.71 -26.53
N LEU A 8 -43.55 34.62 -26.44
CA LEU A 8 -43.95 33.21 -26.30
C LEU A 8 -43.94 32.23 -27.52
N LEU A 9 -43.13 31.18 -27.31
CA LEU A 9 -43.34 29.74 -27.59
C LEU A 9 -43.15 29.12 -29.01
N CYS A 10 -42.23 28.14 -28.99
CA CYS A 10 -42.30 26.78 -29.55
C CYS A 10 -42.36 26.54 -31.07
N SER A 11 -41.24 25.97 -31.55
CA SER A 11 -41.16 24.74 -32.38
C SER A 11 -41.87 24.69 -33.73
N THR A 12 -41.10 24.68 -34.83
CA THR A 12 -40.81 23.46 -35.62
C THR A 12 -39.93 23.81 -36.82
N ALA A 13 -39.07 22.85 -37.17
CA ALA A 13 -38.01 22.92 -38.16
C ALA A 13 -38.50 22.88 -39.61
N PHE A 14 -37.80 23.58 -40.53
CA PHE A 14 -37.46 22.99 -41.83
C PHE A 14 -36.20 23.64 -42.43
N LEU A 15 -35.37 22.75 -42.97
CA LEU A 15 -34.02 22.88 -43.51
C LEU A 15 -33.81 24.00 -44.54
N SER A 16 -32.61 24.60 -44.54
CA SER A 16 -31.74 24.70 -45.73
C SER A 16 -30.48 25.57 -45.50
N SER A 17 -29.34 24.88 -45.37
CA SER A 17 -28.03 25.22 -45.96
C SER A 17 -27.05 26.19 -45.26
N PHE A 18 -25.77 25.75 -45.26
CA PHE A 18 -24.50 26.47 -45.00
C PHE A 18 -24.27 26.97 -43.55
N CYS A 19 -23.26 26.59 -42.78
CA CYS A 19 -21.99 25.92 -43.02
C CYS A 19 -21.67 25.00 -41.84
N LEU A 20 -21.05 23.86 -42.12
CA LEU A 20 -20.24 23.11 -41.15
C LEU A 20 -19.10 24.01 -40.68
N PHE A 21 -19.27 24.76 -39.59
CA PHE A 21 -18.14 25.17 -38.77
C PHE A 21 -17.80 24.01 -37.86
N GLY A 22 -17.15 23.00 -38.44
CA GLY A 22 -16.27 22.15 -37.66
C GLY A 22 -15.22 23.06 -37.05
N CYS A 23 -15.39 23.42 -35.77
CA CYS A 23 -14.28 23.90 -34.97
C CYS A 23 -13.40 22.69 -34.64
N SER A 24 -12.88 22.04 -35.68
CA SER A 24 -11.68 21.23 -35.57
C SER A 24 -10.58 22.25 -35.31
N LYS A 25 -10.36 22.60 -34.03
CA LYS A 25 -9.04 23.07 -33.64
C LYS A 25 -8.11 21.98 -34.14
N LYS A 26 -7.36 22.29 -35.20
CA LYS A 26 -6.32 21.42 -35.71
C LYS A 26 -5.36 21.31 -34.52
N GLU A 27 -5.45 20.21 -33.77
CA GLU A 27 -4.44 19.93 -32.77
C GLU A 27 -3.10 19.98 -33.53
N PRO A 28 -2.10 20.69 -33.01
CA PRO A 28 -0.80 20.73 -33.65
C PRO A 28 -0.38 19.28 -33.89
N GLU A 29 0.09 19.00 -35.10
CA GLU A 29 0.46 17.64 -35.56
C GLU A 29 1.57 17.01 -34.68
N ASN A 30 2.11 17.79 -33.74
CA ASN A 30 2.90 17.35 -32.61
C ASN A 30 2.71 18.34 -31.42
N PRO A 31 1.87 18.08 -30.42
CA PRO A 31 1.75 18.96 -29.26
C PRO A 31 3.09 19.03 -28.52
N ALA A 32 3.52 20.25 -28.17
CA ALA A 32 4.74 20.47 -27.43
C ALA A 32 4.66 19.72 -26.09
N ARG A 33 5.52 18.72 -25.92
CA ARG A 33 5.57 17.88 -24.71
C ARG A 33 6.65 18.39 -23.78
N ILE A 34 6.43 18.24 -22.48
CA ILE A 34 7.45 18.55 -21.48
C ILE A 34 8.63 17.59 -21.65
N VAL A 35 9.83 18.13 -21.86
CA VAL A 35 11.09 17.38 -21.95
C VAL A 35 11.79 17.35 -20.59
N SER A 36 11.79 18.47 -19.88
CA SER A 36 12.39 18.56 -18.55
C SER A 36 11.72 19.63 -17.70
N ILE A 37 11.82 19.43 -16.38
CA ILE A 37 11.53 20.44 -15.37
C ILE A 37 12.80 20.56 -14.54
N THR A 38 13.37 21.76 -14.49
CA THR A 38 14.62 22.02 -13.78
C THR A 38 14.43 23.15 -12.80
N GLN A 39 15.00 23.01 -11.60
CA GLN A 39 15.13 24.12 -10.69
C GLN A 39 16.19 25.07 -11.26
N SER A 40 15.76 26.26 -11.69
CA SER A 40 16.61 27.24 -12.38
C SER A 40 17.05 28.38 -11.46
N GLY A 41 16.43 28.53 -10.30
CA GLY A 41 16.81 29.53 -9.31
C GLY A 41 16.24 29.23 -7.93
N LYS A 42 16.86 29.82 -6.90
CA LYS A 42 16.30 29.89 -5.55
C LYS A 42 16.71 31.21 -4.91
N VAL A 43 15.73 31.98 -4.46
CA VAL A 43 15.92 33.22 -3.71
C VAL A 43 15.05 33.14 -2.46
N GLU A 44 15.68 33.11 -1.29
CA GLU A 44 14.99 32.94 0.00
C GLU A 44 14.00 31.76 0.00
N ASN A 45 12.72 32.05 0.21
CA ASN A 45 11.59 31.10 0.23
C ASN A 45 10.92 30.98 -1.15
N VAL A 46 11.57 31.37 -2.25
CA VAL A 46 11.00 31.24 -3.59
C VAL A 46 11.95 30.40 -4.45
N THR A 47 11.45 29.24 -4.88
CA THR A 47 12.13 28.32 -5.79
C THR A 47 11.59 28.52 -7.20
N THR A 48 12.46 28.82 -8.15
CA THR A 48 12.10 29.02 -9.56
C THR A 48 12.29 27.72 -10.32
N TYR A 49 11.25 27.28 -11.03
CA TYR A 49 11.28 26.12 -11.91
C TYR A 49 11.10 26.54 -13.37
N THR A 50 11.94 25.99 -14.24
CA THR A 50 11.86 26.14 -15.69
C THR A 50 11.48 24.81 -16.33
N ILE A 51 10.38 24.84 -17.07
CA ILE A 51 9.91 23.77 -17.94
C ILE A 51 10.52 23.99 -19.33
N THR A 52 11.14 22.95 -19.89
CA THR A 52 11.58 22.93 -21.28
C THR A 52 10.67 22.02 -22.09
N TYR A 53 10.14 22.54 -23.20
CA TYR A 53 9.28 21.80 -24.11
C TYR A 53 10.06 21.21 -25.28
N SER A 54 9.47 20.23 -25.97
CA SER A 54 10.09 19.55 -27.11
C SER A 54 10.30 20.43 -28.34
N ASP A 55 9.65 21.59 -28.40
CA ASP A 55 9.81 22.60 -29.44
C ASP A 55 10.93 23.61 -29.11
N GLY A 56 11.62 23.43 -27.97
CA GLY A 56 12.69 24.31 -27.50
C GLY A 56 12.20 25.55 -26.75
N SER A 57 10.88 25.78 -26.65
CA SER A 57 10.34 26.85 -25.82
C SER A 57 10.52 26.54 -24.32
N THR A 58 10.49 27.58 -23.50
CA THR A 58 10.60 27.44 -22.05
C THR A 58 9.49 28.22 -21.35
N TYR A 59 9.06 27.71 -20.21
CA TYR A 59 8.13 28.37 -19.31
C TYR A 59 8.71 28.36 -17.90
N THR A 60 8.70 29.51 -17.24
CA THR A 60 9.25 29.65 -15.89
C THR A 60 8.13 30.04 -14.93
N PHE A 61 8.08 29.37 -13.79
CA PHE A 61 7.17 29.69 -12.70
C PHE A 61 7.89 29.62 -11.36
N GLU A 62 7.38 30.40 -10.41
CA GLU A 62 7.93 30.51 -9.06
C GLU A 62 7.05 29.76 -8.08
N VAL A 63 7.68 28.99 -7.19
CA VAL A 63 7.04 28.25 -6.10
C VAL A 63 7.55 28.83 -4.80
N LYS A 64 6.65 29.36 -3.98
CA LYS A 64 7.02 29.84 -2.65
C LYS A 64 7.09 28.64 -1.68
N ASP A 65 8.29 28.36 -1.18
CA ASP A 65 8.55 27.40 -0.11
C ASP A 65 7.83 27.88 1.16
N GLY A 66 6.71 27.23 1.49
CA GLY A 66 6.30 26.91 2.86
C GLY A 66 6.12 28.04 3.87
N GLU A 67 5.83 29.29 3.49
CA GLU A 67 5.48 30.30 4.50
C GLU A 67 4.10 30.03 5.15
N ASP A 68 3.21 29.31 4.45
CA ASP A 68 1.92 28.80 4.96
C ASP A 68 1.94 27.27 5.17
N GLY A 69 3.05 26.73 5.68
CA GLY A 69 3.45 25.30 5.71
C GLY A 69 2.49 24.26 6.30
N SER A 70 1.29 24.10 5.74
CA SER A 70 0.41 22.94 5.90
C SER A 70 -0.53 22.86 4.70
N VAL A 71 0.01 22.55 3.52
CA VAL A 71 -0.83 22.10 2.41
C VAL A 71 -1.38 20.73 2.80
N THR A 72 -2.66 20.68 3.10
CA THR A 72 -3.37 19.45 3.42
C THR A 72 -3.79 18.72 2.14
N VAL A 73 -4.16 17.45 2.26
CA VAL A 73 -4.72 16.69 1.13
C VAL A 73 -6.03 17.32 0.65
N ASP A 74 -6.77 17.96 1.55
CA ASP A 74 -8.00 18.69 1.21
C ASP A 74 -7.72 19.93 0.36
N ASP A 75 -6.64 20.66 0.64
CA ASP A 75 -6.23 21.83 -0.17
C ASP A 75 -5.87 21.40 -1.60
N LEU A 76 -5.21 20.25 -1.74
CA LEU A 76 -4.87 19.67 -3.04
C LEU A 76 -6.11 19.20 -3.79
N TYR A 77 -7.06 18.56 -3.09
CA TYR A 77 -8.34 18.15 -3.66
C TYR A 77 -9.12 19.36 -4.20
N ASN A 78 -9.27 20.41 -3.38
CA ASN A 78 -10.00 21.61 -3.77
C ASN A 78 -9.35 22.29 -5.00
N LYS A 79 -8.02 22.36 -5.04
CA LYS A 79 -7.28 22.89 -6.19
C LYS A 79 -7.43 22.02 -7.44
N TYR A 80 -7.43 20.70 -7.28
CA TYR A 80 -7.65 19.79 -8.40
C TYR A 80 -9.05 19.97 -8.99
N SER A 81 -10.08 20.01 -8.15
CA SER A 81 -11.47 20.22 -8.57
C SER A 81 -11.68 21.59 -9.24
N GLU A 82 -10.97 22.63 -8.79
CA GLU A 82 -10.98 23.96 -9.43
C GLU A 82 -10.44 23.93 -10.86
N ILE A 83 -9.36 23.18 -11.13
CA ILE A 83 -8.66 23.16 -12.42
C ILE A 83 -9.30 22.16 -13.40
N TYR A 84 -9.68 20.99 -12.92
CA TYR A 84 -10.06 19.84 -13.75
C TYR A 84 -11.55 19.46 -13.67
N GLY A 85 -12.30 20.10 -12.77
CA GLY A 85 -13.73 19.83 -12.55
C GLY A 85 -13.98 18.85 -11.40
N ASP A 86 -15.25 18.74 -11.00
CA ASP A 86 -15.67 17.94 -9.86
C ASP A 86 -15.39 16.43 -10.08
N ILE A 87 -14.60 15.87 -9.18
CA ILE A 87 -14.44 14.44 -8.97
C ILE A 87 -14.76 14.12 -7.52
N THR A 88 -15.08 12.88 -7.19
CA THR A 88 -15.23 12.50 -5.80
C THR A 88 -13.87 12.50 -5.09
N TYR A 89 -13.88 12.72 -3.77
CA TYR A 89 -12.65 12.65 -2.98
C TYR A 89 -11.93 11.29 -3.09
N ASP A 90 -12.68 10.18 -3.24
CA ASP A 90 -12.13 8.84 -3.48
C ASP A 90 -11.40 8.74 -4.82
N GLU A 91 -12.00 9.26 -5.90
CA GLU A 91 -11.36 9.33 -7.22
C GLU A 91 -10.10 10.20 -7.20
N PHE A 92 -10.14 11.32 -6.46
CA PHE A 92 -8.98 12.17 -6.27
C PHE A 92 -7.86 11.43 -5.55
N LEU A 93 -8.16 10.72 -4.46
CA LEU A 93 -7.17 9.95 -3.72
C LEU A 93 -6.53 8.85 -4.58
N LYS A 94 -7.30 8.19 -5.45
CA LYS A 94 -6.76 7.19 -6.39
C LYS A 94 -5.74 7.80 -7.35
N ILE A 95 -6.02 8.99 -7.88
CA ILE A 95 -5.11 9.72 -8.77
C ILE A 95 -3.88 10.21 -7.99
N TYR A 96 -4.11 10.84 -6.82
CA TYR A 96 -3.07 11.44 -5.98
C TYR A 96 -2.08 10.40 -5.46
N LEU A 97 -2.57 9.25 -5.00
CA LEU A 97 -1.74 8.14 -4.52
C LEU A 97 -1.15 7.30 -5.67
N LYS A 98 -1.44 7.64 -6.94
CA LYS A 98 -1.09 6.84 -8.13
C LYS A 98 -1.45 5.36 -7.95
N SER A 99 -2.61 5.13 -7.36
CA SER A 99 -3.18 3.80 -7.12
C SER A 99 -3.67 3.21 -8.43
N ASN A 100 -2.76 2.79 -9.30
CA ASN A 100 -3.12 1.91 -10.41
C ASN A 100 -3.53 0.58 -9.77
N GLU A 101 -4.77 0.13 -9.96
CA GLU A 101 -5.26 -1.14 -9.38
C GLU A 101 -4.31 -2.30 -9.70
N ASP A 102 -3.72 -2.30 -10.90
CA ASP A 102 -2.69 -3.25 -11.33
C ASP A 102 -1.40 -3.17 -10.49
N GLN A 103 -0.96 -1.97 -10.10
CA GLN A 103 0.21 -1.79 -9.23
C GLN A 103 -0.07 -2.22 -7.79
N LEU A 104 -1.29 -1.97 -7.29
CA LEU A 104 -1.71 -2.42 -5.96
C LEU A 104 -1.79 -3.94 -5.88
N VAL A 105 -2.35 -4.60 -6.91
CA VAL A 105 -2.38 -6.06 -7.00
C VAL A 105 -0.96 -6.63 -7.08
N TYR A 106 -0.09 -6.02 -7.89
CA TYR A 106 1.30 -6.41 -8.02
C TYR A 106 2.08 -6.23 -6.71
N SER A 107 1.97 -5.07 -6.05
CA SER A 107 2.66 -4.80 -4.78
C SER A 107 2.15 -5.71 -3.66
N THR A 108 0.84 -5.98 -3.64
CA THR A 108 0.23 -6.91 -2.67
C THR A 108 0.74 -8.32 -2.88
N HIS A 109 0.71 -8.85 -4.12
CA HIS A 109 1.26 -10.17 -4.44
C HIS A 109 2.74 -10.28 -4.10
N LYS A 110 3.53 -9.25 -4.45
CA LYS A 110 4.97 -9.21 -4.15
C LYS A 110 5.23 -9.21 -2.65
N THR A 111 4.43 -8.49 -1.88
CA THR A 111 4.55 -8.45 -0.41
C THR A 111 4.13 -9.78 0.23
N LEU A 112 3.03 -10.37 -0.24
CA LEU A 112 2.56 -11.68 0.21
C LEU A 112 3.58 -12.77 -0.08
N ALA A 113 4.22 -12.75 -1.26
CA ALA A 113 5.28 -13.69 -1.61
C ALA A 113 6.51 -13.62 -0.69
N SER A 114 6.77 -12.47 -0.07
CA SER A 114 7.82 -12.31 0.94
C SER A 114 7.39 -12.66 2.37
N SER A 115 6.10 -12.93 2.58
CA SER A 115 5.52 -13.25 3.89
C SER A 115 5.44 -14.78 4.08
N ALA A 116 5.63 -15.21 5.32
CA ALA A 116 5.62 -16.62 5.69
C ALA A 116 4.89 -16.85 7.01
N LYS A 117 4.35 -18.06 7.18
CA LYS A 117 3.79 -18.55 8.43
C LYS A 117 4.85 -19.36 9.17
N VAL A 118 4.97 -19.13 10.47
CA VAL A 118 5.91 -19.84 11.34
C VAL A 118 5.14 -20.71 12.32
N TYR A 119 5.57 -21.96 12.44
CA TYR A 119 5.14 -22.89 13.48
C TYR A 119 6.34 -23.25 14.34
N THR A 120 6.17 -23.17 15.65
CA THR A 120 7.18 -23.55 16.62
C THR A 120 6.62 -24.54 17.61
N GLU A 121 7.34 -25.62 17.84
CA GLU A 121 6.97 -26.62 18.83
C GLU A 121 7.91 -26.52 20.03
N PHE A 122 7.35 -26.39 21.23
CA PHE A 122 8.11 -26.39 22.48
C PHE A 122 7.75 -27.62 23.29
N TYR A 123 8.77 -28.25 23.86
CA TYR A 123 8.61 -29.22 24.92
C TYR A 123 8.46 -28.46 26.25
N GLU A 124 7.31 -28.52 26.88
CA GLU A 124 7.00 -27.73 28.07
C GLU A 124 6.70 -28.63 29.26
N THR A 125 7.02 -28.16 30.46
CA THR A 125 6.59 -28.82 31.70
C THR A 125 5.49 -27.96 32.33
N ARG A 126 4.27 -28.46 32.36
CA ARG A 126 3.08 -27.79 32.91
C ARG A 126 2.68 -28.47 34.21
N SER A 127 2.32 -27.69 35.23
CA SER A 127 1.78 -28.23 36.47
C SER A 127 0.28 -28.48 36.32
N SER A 128 -0.16 -29.74 36.39
CA SER A 128 -1.56 -30.13 36.39
C SER A 128 -2.01 -30.44 37.82
N GLY A 129 -3.07 -29.78 38.28
CA GLY A 129 -3.71 -30.06 39.56
C GLY A 129 -4.85 -31.04 39.37
N SER A 130 -4.80 -32.18 40.05
CA SER A 130 -5.95 -33.10 40.15
C SER A 130 -6.79 -32.73 41.37
N ILE A 131 -8.03 -32.31 41.15
CA ILE A 131 -9.07 -32.28 42.20
C ILE A 131 -9.88 -33.55 42.03
N GLY A 132 -9.52 -34.60 42.77
CA GLY A 132 -10.26 -35.85 42.77
C GLY A 132 -9.45 -37.05 43.23
N GLY A 133 -9.29 -37.22 44.54
CA GLY A 133 -8.86 -38.48 45.16
C GLY A 133 -7.55 -38.41 45.93
N LEU A 134 -7.67 -38.24 47.26
CA LEU A 134 -6.75 -38.57 48.37
C LEU A 134 -5.25 -38.15 48.32
N PHE A 135 -4.72 -37.65 47.21
CA PHE A 135 -3.33 -37.22 47.05
C PHE A 135 -3.27 -35.76 46.57
N THR A 136 -3.00 -34.84 47.50
CA THR A 136 -2.75 -33.42 47.22
C THR A 136 -1.31 -33.24 46.76
N GLY A 137 -1.06 -33.37 45.45
CA GLY A 137 0.24 -33.07 44.85
C GLY A 137 0.07 -32.44 43.48
N LEU A 138 0.76 -31.34 43.23
CA LEU A 138 0.91 -30.77 41.89
C LEU A 138 1.71 -31.77 41.04
N GLN A 139 1.09 -32.34 40.00
CA GLN A 139 1.77 -33.25 39.08
C GLN A 139 2.39 -32.42 37.95
N GLN A 140 3.70 -32.57 37.73
CA GLN A 140 4.36 -31.98 36.57
C GLN A 140 4.16 -32.89 35.35
N VAL A 141 3.54 -32.35 34.30
CA VAL A 141 3.26 -33.05 33.04
C VAL A 141 4.13 -32.45 31.95
N LYS A 142 4.88 -33.29 31.24
CA LYS A 142 5.61 -32.89 30.02
C LYS A 142 4.65 -32.95 28.83
N THR A 143 4.56 -31.87 28.06
CA THR A 143 3.70 -31.78 26.88
C THR A 143 4.41 -31.08 25.74
N ASN A 144 4.03 -31.41 24.50
CA ASN A 144 4.44 -30.62 23.34
C ASN A 144 3.40 -29.53 23.14
N SER A 145 3.82 -28.30 22.94
CA SER A 145 2.93 -27.16 22.71
C SER A 145 3.30 -26.52 21.38
N LEU A 146 2.31 -26.38 20.48
CA LEU A 146 2.48 -25.79 19.16
C LEU A 146 2.06 -24.31 19.20
N TYR A 147 2.96 -23.44 18.75
CA TYR A 147 2.74 -22.01 18.64
C TYR A 147 2.81 -21.58 17.17
N GLN A 148 2.14 -20.47 16.86
CA GLN A 148 2.05 -19.94 15.50
C GLN A 148 2.43 -18.46 15.49
N GLY A 149 3.07 -18.04 14.41
CA GLY A 149 3.41 -16.66 14.15
C GLY A 149 3.62 -16.39 12.67
N SER A 150 4.20 -15.24 12.38
CA SER A 150 4.52 -14.81 11.03
C SER A 150 6.00 -14.46 10.91
N ALA A 151 6.54 -14.62 9.71
CA ALA A 151 7.87 -14.19 9.35
C ALA A 151 7.86 -13.46 8.02
N VAL A 152 8.93 -12.72 7.76
CA VAL A 152 9.20 -12.08 6.48
C VAL A 152 10.57 -12.53 6.00
N ILE A 153 10.70 -12.81 4.71
CA ILE A 153 11.99 -13.04 4.07
C ILE A 153 12.80 -11.74 4.12
N TYR A 154 13.93 -11.78 4.81
CA TYR A 154 14.84 -10.64 4.91
C TYR A 154 15.86 -10.64 3.79
N GLN A 155 16.46 -11.80 3.52
CA GLN A 155 17.52 -11.95 2.53
C GLN A 155 17.52 -13.35 1.95
N ILE A 156 17.83 -13.45 0.66
CA ILE A 156 18.10 -14.70 -0.04
C ILE A 156 19.53 -14.60 -0.57
N THR A 157 20.35 -15.59 -0.27
CA THR A 157 21.67 -15.79 -0.88
C THR A 157 21.61 -17.00 -1.82
N ASP A 158 22.71 -17.33 -2.46
CA ASP A 158 22.79 -18.52 -3.32
C ASP A 158 22.58 -19.84 -2.56
N THR A 159 22.82 -19.83 -1.24
CA THR A 159 22.80 -21.02 -0.39
C THR A 159 21.69 -21.01 0.66
N ASP A 160 21.28 -19.83 1.12
CA ASP A 160 20.47 -19.69 2.34
C ASP A 160 19.36 -18.66 2.18
N VAL A 161 18.27 -18.87 2.92
CA VAL A 161 17.16 -17.92 3.04
C VAL A 161 17.05 -17.49 4.50
N TYR A 162 17.12 -16.19 4.73
CA TYR A 162 17.05 -15.57 6.05
C TYR A 162 15.65 -15.02 6.29
N PHE A 163 15.07 -15.38 7.43
CA PHE A 163 13.76 -14.93 7.86
C PHE A 163 13.88 -14.06 9.11
N ILE A 164 13.05 -13.02 9.19
CA ILE A 164 12.83 -12.26 10.42
C ILE A 164 11.46 -12.61 10.98
N THR A 165 11.42 -12.92 12.27
CA THR A 165 10.19 -13.11 13.05
C THR A 165 10.33 -12.45 14.42
N ASN A 166 9.24 -12.34 15.15
CA ASN A 166 9.31 -11.84 16.52
C ASN A 166 9.95 -12.89 17.44
N TYR A 167 10.73 -12.42 18.41
CA TYR A 167 11.41 -13.28 19.37
C TYR A 167 10.44 -14.23 20.11
N HIS A 168 9.27 -13.72 20.52
CA HIS A 168 8.26 -14.51 21.24
C HIS A 168 7.65 -15.66 20.41
N VAL A 169 7.82 -15.66 19.09
CA VAL A 169 7.38 -16.77 18.23
C VAL A 169 8.29 -17.98 18.41
N ILE A 170 9.59 -17.74 18.63
CA ILE A 170 10.61 -18.79 18.75
C ILE A 170 11.07 -19.04 20.19
N TYR A 171 10.60 -18.24 21.15
CA TYR A 171 10.95 -18.32 22.57
C TYR A 171 9.73 -18.67 23.46
N SER A 172 9.90 -19.60 24.40
CA SER A 172 8.94 -19.88 25.48
C SER A 172 9.66 -19.98 26.81
N SER A 173 9.21 -19.24 27.83
CA SER A 173 9.70 -19.37 29.21
C SER A 173 9.27 -20.67 29.88
N TYR A 174 8.28 -21.36 29.31
CA TYR A 174 7.80 -22.66 29.78
C TYR A 174 8.51 -23.83 29.12
N ALA A 175 9.39 -23.55 28.14
CA ALA A 175 10.26 -24.53 27.52
C ALA A 175 11.08 -25.24 28.61
N ASN A 176 11.01 -26.56 28.63
CA ASN A 176 11.79 -27.38 29.53
C ASN A 176 13.16 -27.69 28.92
N SER A 177 14.01 -28.36 29.70
CA SER A 177 15.38 -28.74 29.31
C SER A 177 15.47 -29.72 28.13
N ASP A 178 14.34 -30.28 27.68
CA ASP A 178 14.32 -31.13 26.49
C ASP A 178 14.38 -30.29 25.19
N ASN A 179 14.19 -28.97 25.26
CA ASN A 179 14.59 -28.03 24.21
C ASN A 179 16.04 -27.62 24.39
N ASN A 180 16.66 -27.06 23.34
CA ASN A 180 18.01 -26.51 23.38
C ASN A 180 18.04 -25.11 24.05
N GLY A 181 17.51 -25.02 25.28
CA GLY A 181 17.25 -23.79 26.02
C GLY A 181 15.79 -23.33 25.91
N TYR A 182 15.56 -22.01 25.90
CA TYR A 182 14.22 -21.44 25.80
C TYR A 182 13.74 -21.22 24.36
N ILE A 183 14.60 -21.51 23.38
CA ILE A 183 14.30 -21.39 21.96
C ILE A 183 13.83 -22.76 21.45
N SER A 184 12.75 -22.76 20.66
CA SER A 184 12.24 -23.98 20.04
C SER A 184 13.31 -24.62 19.15
N SER A 185 13.52 -25.92 19.33
CA SER A 185 14.38 -26.72 18.45
C SER A 185 13.67 -27.16 17.16
N ASN A 186 12.35 -26.89 17.04
CA ASN A 186 11.54 -27.32 15.91
C ASN A 186 10.74 -26.13 15.34
N ILE A 187 11.35 -25.46 14.37
CA ILE A 187 10.81 -24.28 13.69
C ILE A 187 10.48 -24.68 12.24
N ASN A 188 9.21 -24.63 11.88
CA ASN A 188 8.73 -24.91 10.53
C ASN A 188 8.19 -23.62 9.91
N ILE A 189 8.65 -23.29 8.70
CA ILE A 189 8.27 -22.07 8.00
C ILE A 189 7.60 -22.45 6.69
N TYR A 190 6.42 -21.88 6.45
CA TYR A 190 5.61 -22.10 5.26
C TYR A 190 5.48 -20.78 4.50
N LEU A 191 5.84 -20.80 3.23
CA LEU A 191 5.68 -19.63 2.38
C LEU A 191 4.20 -19.41 2.07
N TYR A 192 3.83 -18.15 1.82
CA TYR A 192 2.49 -17.85 1.35
C TYR A 192 2.15 -18.67 0.09
N GLY A 193 1.01 -19.37 0.11
CA GLY A 193 0.59 -20.28 -0.96
C GLY A 193 1.08 -21.72 -0.84
N SER A 194 1.94 -22.07 0.14
CA SER A 194 2.29 -23.46 0.44
C SER A 194 1.36 -23.99 1.54
N GLU A 195 0.24 -24.58 1.15
CA GLU A 195 -0.79 -25.05 2.10
C GLU A 195 -0.50 -26.47 2.58
N GLY A 196 0.39 -26.59 3.56
CA GLY A 196 0.53 -27.77 4.41
C GLY A 196 0.58 -27.31 5.86
N GLY A 197 -0.42 -27.68 6.67
CA GLY A 197 -0.41 -27.34 8.10
C GLY A 197 0.62 -28.18 8.87
N ALA A 198 1.38 -27.57 9.77
CA ALA A 198 2.23 -28.34 10.69
C ALA A 198 1.36 -29.19 11.62
N THR A 199 1.59 -30.50 11.63
CA THR A 199 1.01 -31.42 12.61
C THR A 199 1.95 -31.54 13.80
N GLN A 200 1.39 -31.60 15.02
CA GLN A 200 2.17 -31.80 16.24
C GLN A 200 2.94 -33.11 16.13
N SER A 201 4.27 -33.06 16.22
CA SER A 201 5.10 -34.24 16.24
C SER A 201 4.92 -34.88 17.61
N GLY A 202 3.98 -35.79 17.77
CA GLY A 202 3.75 -36.51 19.04
C GLY A 202 4.95 -37.35 19.53
N THR A 203 6.15 -37.16 18.99
CA THR A 203 7.39 -37.85 19.35
C THR A 203 8.59 -36.89 19.31
N LYS A 204 9.51 -37.04 20.27
CA LYS A 204 10.84 -36.40 20.29
C LYS A 204 11.63 -36.88 19.06
N LYS A 205 12.10 -35.97 18.20
CA LYS A 205 13.13 -36.32 17.20
C LYS A 205 14.49 -36.25 17.88
N SER A 206 15.14 -37.42 17.93
CA SER A 206 16.50 -37.67 18.42
C SER A 206 17.55 -36.93 17.60
#